data_AF-F5W1I1-F1
#
_entry.id   AF-F5W1I1-F1
#
_cell.length_a   1.000
_cell.length_b   1.000
_cell.length_c   1.000
_cell.angle_alpha   90.00
_cell.angle_beta   90.00
_cell.angle_gamma   90.00
#
_symmetry.space_group_name_H-M   'P 1'
#
loop_
_entity.id
_entity.type
_entity.pdbx_description
1 polymer ?
#
loop_
_entity_poly.entity_id
_entity_poly.type
_entity_poly.pdbx_seq_one_letter_code
_entity_poly.pdbx_strand_id
1 'polypeptide(L)'
;MNRLQELRKKNGDTQKTLAELLGVSEMTISRWEKETELKIKYEYLQKLAEHFKVSIGQLLGITNYEIENTSDNTHEDIDHKRFSKGLDKIFSLTGYTSQEELISSLTQSLNPEKFAENFISENSSLTQEELHERYSEAVEQQVQQILGELSILSIALSYLNDEASELLTIFFFLSDDEREKLLEIARVFSQNK
;
A
#
# COMPACT_ATOMS: atom_id res chain seq x y z
N MET A 1 19.00 7.71 9.16
CA MET A 1 19.27 6.73 8.08
C MET A 1 17.92 6.15 7.75
N ASN A 2 17.47 6.33 6.51
CA ASN A 2 16.17 5.82 6.08
C ASN A 2 16.35 4.63 5.13
N ARG A 3 15.22 4.06 4.71
CA ARG A 3 15.19 2.83 3.94
C ARG A 3 15.87 2.93 2.58
N LEU A 4 15.78 4.09 1.91
CA LEU A 4 16.51 4.37 0.67
C LEU A 4 18.02 4.26 0.89
N GLN A 5 18.55 4.85 1.96
CA GLN A 5 19.98 4.82 2.28
C GLN A 5 20.47 3.40 2.58
N GLU A 6 19.65 2.60 3.26
CA GLU A 6 19.93 1.18 3.55
C GLU A 6 20.00 0.36 2.26
N LEU A 7 18.97 0.44 1.42
CA LEU A 7 18.89 -0.29 0.15
C LEU A 7 20.04 0.08 -0.78
N ARG A 8 20.38 1.37 -0.88
CA ARG A 8 21.54 1.83 -1.66
C ARG A 8 22.84 1.16 -1.18
N LYS A 9 23.11 1.20 0.13
CA LYS A 9 24.33 0.61 0.70
C LYS A 9 24.35 -0.90 0.53
N LYS A 10 23.21 -1.58 0.70
CA LYS A 10 23.06 -3.03 0.50
C LYS A 10 23.31 -3.43 -0.95
N ASN A 11 22.90 -2.61 -1.91
CA ASN A 11 23.13 -2.83 -3.33
C ASN A 11 24.54 -2.41 -3.80
N GLY A 12 25.36 -1.82 -2.92
CA GLY A 12 26.71 -1.34 -3.24
C GLY A 12 26.76 -0.03 -4.04
N ASP A 13 25.64 0.65 -4.17
CA ASP A 13 25.53 1.88 -4.97
C ASP A 13 26.11 3.09 -4.25
N THR A 14 26.65 4.03 -5.03
CA THR A 14 26.98 5.38 -4.54
C THR A 14 25.81 6.33 -4.71
N GLN A 15 25.78 7.45 -3.98
CA GLN A 15 24.75 8.48 -4.19
C GLN A 15 24.80 9.02 -5.63
N LYS A 16 26.01 9.12 -6.20
CA LYS A 16 26.23 9.45 -7.61
C LYS A 16 25.59 8.44 -8.57
N THR A 17 25.71 7.14 -8.31
CA THR A 17 25.12 6.09 -9.14
C THR A 17 23.59 6.20 -9.23
N LEU A 18 22.92 6.43 -8.09
CA LEU A 18 21.46 6.64 -8.09
C LEU A 18 21.06 7.97 -8.75
N ALA A 19 21.88 9.02 -8.57
CA ALA A 19 21.64 10.30 -9.20
C ALA A 19 21.66 10.19 -10.73
N GLU A 20 22.63 9.45 -11.28
CA GLU A 20 22.74 9.15 -12.71
C GLU A 20 21.55 8.31 -13.21
N LEU A 21 21.17 7.25 -12.48
CA LEU A 21 20.00 6.42 -12.80
C LEU A 21 18.71 7.23 -12.92
N LEU A 22 18.52 8.17 -12.00
CA LEU A 22 17.28 8.93 -11.89
C LEU A 22 17.31 10.25 -12.67
N GLY A 23 18.46 10.67 -13.19
CA GLY A 23 18.62 11.96 -13.87
C GLY A 23 18.50 13.16 -12.91
N VAL A 24 18.93 12.99 -11.66
CA VAL A 24 18.90 14.03 -10.61
C VAL A 24 20.30 14.36 -10.11
N SER A 25 20.43 15.31 -9.18
CA SER A 25 21.72 15.64 -8.59
C SER A 25 22.08 14.70 -7.42
N GLU A 26 23.37 14.50 -7.15
CA GLU A 26 23.83 13.73 -5.98
C GLU A 26 23.34 14.36 -4.66
N MET A 27 23.23 15.69 -4.60
CA MET A 27 22.63 16.41 -3.46
C MET A 27 21.16 16.02 -3.25
N THR A 28 20.41 15.75 -4.33
CA THR A 28 19.02 15.31 -4.26
C THR A 28 18.92 13.96 -3.55
N ILE A 29 19.76 12.99 -3.93
CA ILE A 29 19.81 11.67 -3.27
C ILE A 29 20.22 11.82 -1.79
N SER A 30 21.26 12.62 -1.52
CA SER A 30 21.73 12.88 -0.16
C SER A 30 20.67 13.52 0.74
N ARG A 31 19.84 14.40 0.18
CA ARG A 31 18.69 14.98 0.86
C ARG A 31 17.63 13.92 1.16
N TRP A 32 17.22 13.15 0.14
CA TRP A 32 16.22 12.09 0.32
C TRP A 32 16.64 11.07 1.38
N GLU A 33 17.92 10.69 1.46
CA GLU A 33 18.44 9.77 2.47
C GLU A 33 18.39 10.28 3.92
N LYS A 34 18.25 11.60 4.11
CA LYS A 34 18.16 12.25 5.42
C LYS A 34 16.73 12.50 5.87
N GLU A 35 15.76 12.42 4.96
CA GLU A 35 14.35 12.62 5.29
C GLU A 35 13.82 11.40 6.07
N THR A 36 13.05 11.68 7.13
CA THR A 36 12.43 10.66 7.98
C THR A 36 11.36 9.87 7.22
N GLU A 37 10.65 10.56 6.32
CA GLU A 37 9.66 10.01 5.40
C GLU A 37 10.09 10.34 3.97
N LEU A 38 10.11 9.34 3.10
CA LEU A 38 10.62 9.50 1.74
C LEU A 38 9.55 10.13 0.83
N LYS A 39 9.47 11.46 0.82
CA LYS A 39 8.49 12.22 0.01
C LYS A 39 9.07 12.52 -1.37
N ILE A 40 9.03 11.52 -2.27
CA ILE A 40 9.55 11.63 -3.64
C ILE A 40 8.49 11.26 -4.68
N LYS A 41 8.59 11.84 -5.89
CA LYS A 41 7.62 11.58 -6.95
C LYS A 41 7.54 10.09 -7.29
N TYR A 42 6.35 9.63 -7.61
CA TYR A 42 6.06 8.23 -7.96
C TYR A 42 6.99 7.68 -9.07
N GLU A 43 7.29 8.48 -10.08
CA GLU A 43 8.20 8.10 -11.17
C GLU A 43 9.61 7.71 -10.69
N TYR A 44 10.10 8.33 -9.61
CA TYR A 44 11.38 7.98 -9.00
C TYR A 44 11.26 6.78 -8.07
N LEU A 45 10.14 6.67 -7.34
CA LEU A 45 9.85 5.50 -6.50
C LEU A 45 9.84 4.22 -7.33
N GLN A 46 9.17 4.25 -8.48
CA GLN A 46 9.08 3.09 -9.35
C GLN A 46 10.46 2.68 -9.87
N LYS A 47 11.27 3.63 -10.37
CA LYS A 47 12.64 3.35 -10.84
C LYS A 47 13.55 2.81 -9.73
N LEU A 48 13.45 3.36 -8.53
CA LEU A 48 14.23 2.90 -7.38
C LEU A 48 13.78 1.50 -6.92
N ALA A 49 12.48 1.24 -6.89
CA ALA A 49 11.90 -0.05 -6.56
C ALA A 49 12.36 -1.13 -7.57
N GLU A 50 12.29 -0.84 -8.86
CA GLU A 50 12.79 -1.71 -9.93
C GLU A 50 14.31 -1.95 -9.80
N HIS A 51 15.09 -0.90 -9.58
CA HIS A 51 16.56 -0.98 -9.44
C HIS A 51 16.99 -1.81 -8.24
N PHE A 52 16.35 -1.62 -7.08
CA PHE A 52 16.64 -2.37 -5.87
C PHE A 52 15.94 -3.73 -5.81
N LYS A 53 15.07 -4.03 -6.79
CA LYS A 53 14.24 -5.23 -6.83
C LYS A 53 13.42 -5.41 -5.54
N VAL A 54 12.76 -4.33 -5.11
CA VAL A 54 11.86 -4.32 -3.95
C VAL A 54 10.54 -3.67 -4.34
N SER A 55 9.48 -3.91 -3.58
CA SER A 55 8.24 -3.16 -3.74
C SER A 55 8.39 -1.69 -3.31
N ILE A 56 7.54 -0.80 -3.83
CA ILE A 56 7.48 0.60 -3.39
C ILE A 56 7.18 0.67 -1.88
N GLY A 57 6.33 -0.21 -1.35
CA GLY A 57 6.05 -0.30 0.09
C GLY A 57 7.30 -0.63 0.92
N GLN A 58 8.17 -1.51 0.43
CA GLN A 58 9.46 -1.82 1.07
C GLN A 58 10.46 -0.67 0.95
N LEU A 59 10.46 0.08 -0.16
CA LEU A 59 11.30 1.28 -0.32
C LEU A 59 10.88 2.40 0.63
N LEU A 60 9.58 2.54 0.88
CA LEU A 60 8.99 3.53 1.78
C LEU A 60 9.03 3.11 3.26
N GLY A 61 9.41 1.85 3.56
CA GLY A 61 9.41 1.33 4.93
C GLY A 61 8.01 1.05 5.50
N ILE A 62 6.99 0.95 4.64
CA ILE A 62 5.61 0.61 5.02
C ILE A 62 5.50 -0.88 5.36
N THR A 63 6.37 -1.71 4.79
CA THR A 63 6.42 -3.16 5.01
C THR A 63 7.79 -3.57 5.55
N ASN A 64 7.85 -4.23 6.71
CA ASN A 64 9.10 -4.60 7.41
C ASN A 64 9.80 -5.89 6.90
N TYR A 65 9.40 -6.44 5.76
CA TYR A 65 10.03 -7.64 5.22
C TYR A 65 11.29 -7.27 4.42
N GLU A 66 12.47 -7.47 5.01
CA GLU A 66 13.73 -7.39 4.28
C GLU A 66 13.89 -8.64 3.40
N ILE A 67 13.85 -8.48 2.08
CA ILE A 67 14.30 -9.55 1.17
C ILE A 67 15.83 -9.62 1.32
N GLU A 68 16.33 -10.57 2.10
CA GLU A 68 17.75 -10.90 2.12
C GLU A 68 18.13 -11.51 0.77
N ASN A 69 19.12 -10.87 0.12
CA ASN A 69 19.70 -11.28 -1.14
C ASN A 69 20.35 -12.67 -0.97
N THR A 70 19.60 -13.73 -1.21
CA THR A 70 20.18 -15.03 -1.45
C THR A 70 20.31 -15.17 -2.95
N SER A 71 21.56 -15.19 -3.41
CA SER A 71 21.96 -15.48 -4.77
C SER A 71 21.45 -16.85 -5.20
N ASP A 72 20.25 -16.89 -5.78
CA ASP A 72 19.82 -18.00 -6.65
C ASP A 72 18.72 -17.53 -7.61
N ASN A 73 18.96 -17.72 -8.91
CA ASN A 73 18.09 -17.38 -10.03
C ASN A 73 16.85 -18.30 -10.12
N THR A 74 16.04 -18.36 -9.05
CA THR A 74 14.74 -19.07 -9.04
C THR A 74 13.62 -18.36 -8.26
N HIS A 75 13.90 -17.19 -7.68
CA HIS A 75 12.93 -16.41 -6.91
C HIS A 75 12.68 -15.05 -7.59
N GLU A 76 12.11 -15.07 -8.80
CA GLU A 76 11.23 -13.96 -9.17
C GLU A 76 10.13 -13.91 -8.11
N ASP A 77 10.26 -12.86 -7.30
CA ASP A 77 9.64 -12.56 -6.03
C ASP A 77 8.30 -13.26 -5.80
N ILE A 78 8.31 -14.27 -4.91
CA ILE A 78 7.13 -15.08 -4.58
C ILE A 78 6.00 -14.13 -4.18
N ASP A 79 6.27 -13.06 -3.46
CA ASP A 79 5.24 -12.13 -3.01
C ASP A 79 4.70 -11.26 -4.14
N HIS A 80 5.52 -10.83 -5.10
CA HIS A 80 4.99 -10.17 -6.30
C HIS A 80 4.14 -11.11 -7.16
N LYS A 81 4.57 -12.36 -7.34
CA LYS A 81 3.80 -13.36 -8.06
C LYS A 81 2.49 -13.71 -7.34
N ARG A 82 2.52 -13.75 -6.01
CA ARG A 82 1.35 -14.00 -5.15
C ARG A 82 0.40 -12.82 -5.17
N PHE A 83 0.92 -11.60 -5.02
CA PHE A 83 0.16 -10.36 -5.16
C PHE A 83 -0.54 -10.31 -6.52
N SER A 84 0.18 -10.51 -7.63
CA SER A 84 -0.41 -10.51 -8.98
C SER A 84 -1.52 -11.56 -9.10
N LYS A 85 -1.25 -12.80 -8.66
CA LYS A 85 -2.24 -13.89 -8.70
C LYS A 85 -3.48 -13.57 -7.85
N GLY A 86 -3.29 -12.93 -6.70
CA GLY A 86 -4.37 -12.50 -5.85
C GLY A 86 -5.19 -11.37 -6.43
N LEU A 87 -4.52 -10.39 -7.04
CA LEU A 87 -5.16 -9.27 -7.70
C LEU A 87 -5.99 -9.74 -8.90
N ASP A 88 -5.49 -10.71 -9.68
CA ASP A 88 -6.26 -11.36 -10.75
C ASP A 88 -7.56 -12.00 -10.23
N LYS A 89 -7.51 -12.62 -9.05
CA LYS A 89 -8.72 -13.14 -8.38
C LYS A 89 -9.66 -12.02 -7.95
N ILE A 90 -9.14 -10.91 -7.42
CA ILE A 90 -9.98 -9.77 -7.07
C ILE A 90 -10.71 -9.28 -8.32
N PHE A 91 -10.01 -9.09 -9.44
CA PHE A 91 -10.63 -8.66 -10.69
C PHE A 91 -11.67 -9.66 -11.21
N SER A 92 -11.39 -10.96 -11.14
CA SER A 92 -12.37 -11.97 -11.57
C SER A 92 -13.62 -12.04 -10.69
N LEU A 93 -13.47 -11.81 -9.37
CA LEU A 93 -14.58 -11.88 -8.40
C LEU A 93 -15.40 -10.60 -8.34
N THR A 94 -14.78 -9.44 -8.55
CA THR A 94 -15.44 -8.13 -8.42
C THR A 94 -15.92 -7.55 -9.74
N GLY A 95 -15.33 -7.97 -10.86
CA GLY A 95 -15.59 -7.41 -12.19
C GLY A 95 -14.82 -6.13 -12.51
N TYR A 96 -13.97 -5.62 -11.60
CA TYR A 96 -13.10 -4.50 -11.91
C TYR A 96 -12.11 -4.85 -13.03
N THR A 97 -11.86 -3.89 -13.91
CA THR A 97 -11.05 -4.09 -15.13
C THR A 97 -9.65 -3.48 -15.02
N SER A 98 -9.40 -2.63 -14.03
CA SER A 98 -8.10 -2.05 -13.76
C SER A 98 -7.88 -1.73 -12.28
N GLN A 99 -6.62 -1.51 -11.91
CA GLN A 99 -6.25 -1.12 -10.55
C GLN A 99 -6.79 0.29 -10.21
N GLU A 100 -6.84 1.20 -11.19
CA GLU A 100 -7.39 2.55 -11.00
C GLU A 100 -8.88 2.52 -10.69
N GLU A 101 -9.65 1.68 -11.40
CA GLU A 101 -11.08 1.49 -11.16
C GLU A 101 -11.33 0.96 -9.75
N LEU A 102 -10.56 -0.06 -9.35
CA LEU A 102 -10.58 -0.64 -8.02
C LEU A 102 -10.25 0.39 -6.92
N ILE A 103 -9.17 1.15 -7.07
CA ILE A 103 -8.77 2.17 -6.10
C ILE A 103 -9.83 3.27 -5.99
N SER A 104 -10.40 3.69 -7.13
CA SER A 104 -11.46 4.70 -7.14
C SER A 104 -12.69 4.24 -6.36
N SER A 105 -13.11 3.00 -6.55
CA SER A 105 -14.22 2.38 -5.81
C SER A 105 -13.94 2.30 -4.31
N LEU A 106 -12.75 1.82 -3.93
CA LEU A 106 -12.33 1.78 -2.52
C LEU A 106 -12.35 3.17 -1.89
N THR A 107 -11.85 4.18 -2.59
CA THR A 107 -11.83 5.56 -2.09
C THR A 107 -13.24 6.11 -1.89
N GLN A 108 -14.20 5.78 -2.77
CA GLN A 108 -15.60 6.19 -2.62
C GLN A 108 -16.29 5.52 -1.42
N SER A 109 -15.99 4.24 -1.17
CA SER A 109 -16.58 3.49 -0.05
C SER A 109 -16.21 4.04 1.34
N LEU A 110 -15.14 4.83 1.44
CA LEU A 110 -14.69 5.46 2.70
C LEU A 110 -15.62 6.57 3.19
N ASN A 111 -16.63 6.96 2.41
CA ASN A 111 -17.51 8.08 2.70
C ASN A 111 -16.69 9.35 3.02
N PRO A 112 -16.08 9.97 1.99
CA PRO A 112 -15.17 11.10 2.16
C PRO A 112 -15.84 12.29 2.87
N GLU A 113 -17.17 12.42 2.79
CA GLU A 113 -17.96 13.44 3.48
C GLU A 113 -17.95 13.22 4.99
N LYS A 114 -18.25 11.99 5.44
CA LYS A 114 -18.19 11.62 6.86
C LYS A 114 -16.77 11.74 7.42
N PHE A 115 -15.77 11.37 6.62
CA PHE A 115 -14.37 11.57 6.98
C PHE A 115 -14.04 13.05 7.17
N ALA A 116 -14.42 13.90 6.22
CA ALA A 116 -14.18 15.34 6.29
C ALA A 116 -14.90 16.00 7.48
N GLU A 117 -16.17 15.64 7.74
CA GLU A 117 -16.93 16.14 8.89
C GLU A 117 -16.25 15.80 10.22
N ASN A 118 -15.88 14.53 10.41
CA ASN A 118 -15.18 14.08 11.60
C ASN A 118 -13.84 14.80 11.75
N PHE A 119 -13.06 14.90 10.66
CA PHE A 119 -11.76 15.54 10.67
C PHE A 119 -11.83 17.02 11.05
N ILE A 120 -12.77 17.76 10.47
CA ILE A 120 -12.99 19.18 10.78
C ILE A 120 -13.41 19.34 12.24
N SER A 121 -14.28 18.45 12.75
CA SER A 121 -14.73 18.50 14.14
C SER A 121 -13.59 18.26 15.13
N GLU A 122 -12.69 17.31 14.84
CA GLU A 122 -11.54 16.97 15.69
C GLU A 122 -10.43 18.03 15.65
N ASN A 123 -10.40 18.85 14.59
CA ASN A 123 -9.36 19.85 14.36
C ASN A 123 -9.90 21.29 14.38
N SER A 124 -11.04 21.53 15.03
CA SER A 124 -11.75 22.83 15.00
C SER A 124 -10.94 24.03 15.51
N SER A 125 -9.82 23.79 16.22
CA SER A 125 -8.92 24.83 16.75
C SER A 125 -7.85 25.30 15.76
N LEU A 126 -7.65 24.60 14.64
CA LEU A 126 -6.63 24.91 13.65
C LEU A 126 -7.06 26.08 12.74
N THR A 127 -6.07 26.79 12.20
CA THR A 127 -6.32 27.79 11.15
C THR A 127 -6.71 27.12 9.82
N GLN A 128 -7.25 27.87 8.87
CA GLN A 128 -7.65 27.33 7.56
C GLN A 128 -6.47 26.75 6.77
N GLU A 129 -5.28 27.37 6.85
CA GLU A 129 -4.07 26.85 6.20
C GLU A 129 -3.59 25.55 6.86
N GLU A 130 -3.53 25.51 8.20
CA GLU A 130 -3.14 24.31 8.96
C GLU A 130 -4.14 23.15 8.76
N LEU A 131 -5.45 23.47 8.72
CA LEU A 131 -6.49 22.49 8.43
C LEU A 131 -6.30 21.85 7.06
N HIS A 132 -5.97 22.66 6.04
CA HIS A 132 -5.78 22.15 4.68
C HIS A 132 -4.57 21.22 4.59
N GLU A 133 -3.44 21.60 5.17
CA GLU A 133 -2.23 20.77 5.20
C GLU A 133 -2.49 19.45 5.94
N ARG A 134 -3.05 19.52 7.15
CA ARG A 134 -3.39 18.36 7.98
C ARG A 134 -4.40 17.44 7.31
N TYR A 135 -5.42 17.99 6.66
CA TYR A 135 -6.42 17.20 5.94
C TYR A 135 -5.79 16.45 4.77
N SER A 136 -4.93 17.13 3.99
CA SER A 136 -4.21 16.49 2.89
C SER A 136 -3.33 15.34 3.37
N GLU A 137 -2.60 15.52 4.48
CA GLU A 137 -1.77 14.44 5.07
C GLU A 137 -2.63 13.28 5.57
N ALA A 138 -3.77 13.56 6.21
CA ALA A 138 -4.67 12.52 6.72
C ALA A 138 -5.30 11.69 5.59
N VAL A 139 -5.71 12.34 4.50
CA VAL A 139 -6.20 11.65 3.30
C VAL A 139 -5.10 10.77 2.70
N GLU A 140 -3.88 11.28 2.57
CA GLU A 140 -2.75 10.51 2.04
C GLU A 140 -2.46 9.27 2.90
N GLN A 141 -2.44 9.41 4.22
CA GLN A 141 -2.26 8.30 5.15
C GLN A 141 -3.37 7.24 5.01
N GLN A 142 -4.63 7.67 4.89
CA GLN A 142 -5.76 6.77 4.73
C GLN A 142 -5.68 5.98 3.42
N VAL A 143 -5.31 6.64 2.31
CA VAL A 143 -5.09 5.97 1.02
C VAL A 143 -3.96 4.94 1.12
N GLN A 144 -2.84 5.29 1.75
CA GLN A 144 -1.72 4.35 1.93
C GLN A 144 -2.12 3.14 2.77
N GLN A 145 -2.92 3.32 3.82
CA GLN A 145 -3.42 2.23 4.63
C GLN A 145 -4.24 1.24 3.78
N ILE A 146 -5.16 1.73 2.96
CA ILE A 146 -6.03 0.89 2.12
C ILE A 146 -5.22 0.14 1.07
N LEU A 147 -4.25 0.79 0.44
CA LEU A 147 -3.36 0.13 -0.52
C LEU A 147 -2.54 -0.99 0.16
N GLY A 148 -2.09 -0.75 1.40
CA GLY A 148 -1.44 -1.77 2.21
C GLY A 148 -2.35 -2.97 2.50
N GLU A 149 -3.58 -2.71 2.93
CA GLU A 149 -4.58 -3.75 3.20
C GLU A 149 -4.94 -4.55 1.93
N LEU A 150 -5.08 -3.88 0.79
CA LEU A 150 -5.33 -4.52 -0.50
C LEU A 150 -4.15 -5.42 -0.93
N SER A 151 -2.92 -5.00 -0.65
CA SER A 151 -1.72 -5.81 -0.91
C SER A 151 -1.73 -7.10 -0.09
N ILE A 152 -2.02 -6.98 1.21
CA ILE A 152 -2.12 -8.13 2.11
C ILE A 152 -3.24 -9.07 1.66
N LEU A 153 -4.41 -8.52 1.33
CA LEU A 153 -5.53 -9.29 0.82
C LEU A 153 -5.12 -10.06 -0.44
N SER A 154 -4.53 -9.39 -1.42
CA SER A 154 -4.10 -10.00 -2.68
C SER A 154 -3.16 -11.18 -2.40
N ILE A 155 -2.13 -10.97 -1.57
CA ILE A 155 -1.21 -12.04 -1.19
C ILE A 155 -1.98 -13.19 -0.51
N ALA A 156 -2.89 -12.93 0.42
CA ALA A 156 -3.69 -13.95 1.09
C ALA A 156 -4.56 -14.76 0.11
N LEU A 157 -5.30 -14.10 -0.78
CA LEU A 157 -6.16 -14.74 -1.78
C LEU A 157 -5.40 -15.69 -2.70
N SER A 158 -4.12 -15.40 -2.95
CA SER A 158 -3.25 -16.25 -3.78
C SER A 158 -2.99 -17.65 -3.19
N TYR A 159 -3.16 -17.80 -1.87
CA TYR A 159 -3.03 -19.07 -1.13
C TYR A 159 -4.36 -19.81 -0.93
N LEU A 160 -5.49 -19.12 -1.11
CA LEU A 160 -6.82 -19.67 -0.82
C LEU A 160 -7.45 -20.35 -2.05
N ASN A 161 -8.44 -21.21 -1.81
CA ASN A 161 -9.34 -21.69 -2.85
C ASN A 161 -10.35 -20.59 -3.24
N ASP A 162 -11.17 -20.86 -4.24
CA ASP A 162 -12.06 -19.86 -4.81
C ASP A 162 -13.17 -19.47 -3.83
N GLU A 163 -13.75 -20.42 -3.08
CA GLU A 163 -14.82 -20.13 -2.12
C GLU A 163 -14.35 -19.25 -0.96
N ALA A 164 -13.17 -19.54 -0.38
CA ALA A 164 -12.62 -18.68 0.68
C ALA A 164 -12.15 -17.34 0.12
N SER A 165 -11.68 -17.32 -1.14
CA SER A 165 -11.28 -16.07 -1.80
C SER A 165 -12.49 -15.17 -2.01
N GLU A 166 -13.58 -15.71 -2.54
CA GLU A 166 -14.85 -15.00 -2.74
C GLU A 166 -15.36 -14.38 -1.43
N LEU A 167 -15.42 -15.17 -0.36
CA LEU A 167 -15.89 -14.67 0.94
C LEU A 167 -15.02 -13.51 1.46
N LEU A 168 -13.70 -13.65 1.41
CA LEU A 168 -12.79 -12.59 1.89
C LEU A 168 -12.83 -11.35 1.01
N THR A 169 -12.90 -11.52 -0.31
CA THR A 169 -13.07 -10.41 -1.25
C THR A 169 -14.37 -9.68 -0.95
N ILE A 170 -15.51 -10.37 -0.88
CA ILE A 170 -16.80 -9.74 -0.52
C ILE A 170 -16.65 -8.97 0.80
N PHE A 171 -16.17 -9.64 1.84
CA PHE A 171 -16.04 -9.03 3.17
C PHE A 171 -15.18 -7.75 3.15
N PHE A 172 -14.11 -7.72 2.35
CA PHE A 172 -13.22 -6.56 2.25
C PHE A 172 -13.91 -5.32 1.67
N PHE A 173 -14.81 -5.49 0.71
CA PHE A 173 -15.48 -4.37 0.02
C PHE A 173 -16.80 -3.94 0.67
N LEU A 174 -17.27 -4.64 1.71
CA LEU A 174 -18.47 -4.24 2.45
C LEU A 174 -18.20 -3.00 3.32
N SER A 175 -19.23 -2.16 3.47
CA SER A 175 -19.22 -1.09 4.47
C SER A 175 -19.13 -1.65 5.90
N ASP A 176 -18.74 -0.82 6.88
CA ASP A 176 -18.67 -1.23 8.28
C ASP A 176 -19.99 -1.85 8.79
N ASP A 177 -21.12 -1.23 8.44
CA ASP A 177 -22.46 -1.69 8.84
C ASP A 177 -22.82 -3.04 8.21
N GLU A 178 -22.40 -3.28 6.97
CA GLU A 178 -22.63 -4.55 6.28
C GLU A 178 -21.70 -5.65 6.78
N ARG A 179 -20.44 -5.32 7.08
CA ARG A 179 -19.48 -6.23 7.70
C ARG A 179 -19.98 -6.73 9.04
N GLU A 180 -20.48 -5.86 9.90
CA GLU A 180 -20.98 -6.27 11.22
C GLU A 180 -22.19 -7.21 11.08
N LYS A 181 -23.14 -6.90 10.19
CA LYS A 181 -24.28 -7.79 9.91
C LYS A 181 -23.83 -9.17 9.41
N LEU A 182 -22.85 -9.22 8.51
CA LEU A 182 -22.32 -10.49 8.00
C LEU A 182 -21.61 -11.29 9.10
N LEU A 183 -20.86 -10.61 9.98
CA LEU A 183 -20.22 -11.25 11.14
C LEU A 183 -21.23 -11.79 12.13
N GLU A 184 -22.34 -11.08 12.40
CA GLU A 184 -23.41 -11.58 13.26
C GLU A 184 -23.98 -12.90 12.73
N ILE A 185 -24.28 -12.97 11.43
CA ILE A 185 -24.75 -14.20 10.78
C ILE A 185 -23.71 -15.33 10.93
N ALA A 186 -22.44 -15.04 10.66
CA ALA A 186 -21.36 -16.01 10.78
C ALA A 186 -21.17 -16.53 12.23
N ARG A 187 -21.31 -15.65 13.23
CA ARG A 187 -21.25 -16.01 14.66
C ARG A 187 -22.40 -16.94 15.06
N VAL A 188 -23.60 -16.72 14.54
CA VAL A 188 -24.74 -17.63 14.78
C VAL A 188 -24.45 -19.03 14.23
N PHE A 189 -23.90 -19.14 13.02
CA PHE A 189 -23.55 -20.44 12.47
C PHE A 189 -22.41 -21.13 13.22
N SER A 190 -21.43 -20.38 13.74
CA SER A 190 -20.30 -20.96 14.46
C SER A 190 -20.65 -21.52 15.84
N GLN A 191 -21.67 -20.97 16.51
CA GLN A 191 -22.16 -21.44 17.80
C GLN A 191 -22.94 -22.76 17.73
N ASN A 192 -23.39 -23.16 16.53
CA ASN A 192 -24.12 -24.39 16.30
C ASN A 192 -23.22 -25.58 15.91
N LYS A 193 -21.90 -25.44 16.06
CA LYS A 193 -20.90 -26.53 15.93
C LYS A 193 -20.57 -27.13 17.29
#